data_AF-A0A527U8T3-F1
#
_entry.id   AF-A0A527U8T3-F1
#
_cell.length_a   1.000
_cell.length_b   1.000
_cell.length_c   1.000
_cell.angle_alpha   90.00
_cell.angle_beta   90.00
_cell.angle_gamma   90.00
#
_symmetry.space_group_name_H-M   'P 1'
#
loop_
_entity.id
_entity.type
_entity.pdbx_description
1 polymer ?
#
loop_
_entity_poly.entity_id
_entity_poly.type
_entity_poly.pdbx_seq_one_letter_code
_entity_poly.pdbx_strand_id
1 'polypeptide(L)'
;MADAPHLAACSPQEAMAIYTSIRGLLPVVNVFFELGRDTARNSEDGIEVFRLADMLRHTRLPDLERLVACLQVIDNAFHQIRNEDDEALFILDPRGYCIVTVTTQQSVLAVWTQEIAAKQFVTGDAAADTSADLSPAGPFSISGTVPQTSIHLGKPFSVPASPKVAGAASAAASVAGQES
;
A
#
# COMPACT_ATOMS: atom_id res chain seq x y z
N MET A 1 -3.42 -11.91 39.53
CA MET A 1 -4.07 -12.12 38.23
C MET A 1 -4.12 -10.73 37.63
N ALA A 2 -3.18 -10.39 36.74
CA ALA A 2 -3.18 -9.07 36.13
C ALA A 2 -4.44 -8.96 35.26
N ASP A 3 -5.20 -7.88 35.44
CA ASP A 3 -6.37 -7.62 34.60
C ASP A 3 -5.87 -7.43 33.15
N ALA A 4 -6.62 -7.95 32.18
CA ALA A 4 -6.23 -7.78 30.79
C ALA A 4 -6.65 -6.37 30.36
N PRO A 5 -5.76 -5.57 29.75
CA PRO A 5 -6.07 -4.18 29.45
C PRO A 5 -7.32 -4.08 28.58
N HIS A 6 -8.19 -3.13 28.93
CA HIS A 6 -9.49 -2.98 28.27
C HIS A 6 -9.31 -2.30 26.91
N LEU A 7 -9.93 -2.84 25.86
CA LEU A 7 -9.87 -2.21 24.54
C LEU A 7 -10.67 -0.90 24.54
N ALA A 8 -9.99 0.22 24.30
CA ALA A 8 -10.59 1.53 24.40
C ALA A 8 -10.81 2.19 23.03
N ALA A 9 -11.87 3.00 22.94
CA ALA A 9 -12.20 3.74 21.73
C ALA A 9 -11.38 5.03 21.64
N CYS A 10 -10.60 5.20 20.57
CA CYS A 10 -9.87 6.44 20.29
C CYS A 10 -10.76 7.44 19.54
N SER A 11 -10.89 8.65 20.09
CA SER A 11 -11.58 9.76 19.45
C SER A 11 -10.77 10.36 18.29
N PRO A 12 -11.39 11.14 17.37
CA PRO A 12 -10.68 11.82 16.30
C PRO A 12 -9.60 12.79 16.79
N GLN A 13 -9.83 13.45 17.93
CA GLN A 13 -8.89 14.38 18.55
C GLN A 13 -7.65 13.64 19.06
N GLU A 14 -7.84 12.50 19.73
CA GLU A 14 -6.75 11.64 20.19
C GLU A 14 -5.99 11.06 19.00
N ALA A 15 -6.69 10.59 17.96
CA ALA A 15 -6.05 10.07 16.74
C ALA A 15 -5.16 11.14 16.07
N MET A 16 -5.63 12.39 16.01
CA MET A 16 -4.83 13.50 15.48
C MET A 16 -3.61 13.82 16.36
N ALA A 17 -3.77 13.76 17.68
CA ALA A 17 -2.66 13.95 18.62
C ALA A 17 -1.61 12.84 18.49
N ILE A 18 -2.04 11.58 18.39
CA ILE A 18 -1.17 10.43 18.10
C ILE A 18 -0.41 10.69 16.81
N TYR A 19 -1.11 10.95 15.69
CA TYR A 19 -0.49 11.22 14.40
C TYR A 19 0.55 12.34 14.47
N THR A 20 0.22 13.45 15.13
CA THR A 20 1.13 14.59 15.29
C THR A 20 2.42 14.19 16.01
N SER A 21 2.33 13.31 17.02
CA SER A 21 3.50 12.82 17.75
C SER A 21 4.37 11.86 16.94
N ILE A 22 3.77 11.02 16.07
CA ILE A 22 4.48 9.98 15.31
C ILE A 22 4.86 10.41 13.89
N ARG A 23 4.41 11.57 13.38
CA ARG A 23 4.55 11.97 11.95
C ARG A 23 5.97 11.94 11.37
N GLY A 24 7.00 12.01 12.22
CA GLY A 24 8.42 11.89 11.81
C GLY A 24 8.90 10.45 11.62
N LEU A 25 8.12 9.45 12.04
CA LEU A 25 8.44 8.03 12.03
C LEU A 25 7.62 7.32 10.95
N LEU A 26 8.06 7.40 9.69
CA LEU A 26 7.29 6.91 8.54
C LEU A 26 6.76 5.46 8.67
N PRO A 27 7.53 4.47 9.19
CA PRO A 27 7.01 3.11 9.38
C PRO A 27 5.81 3.07 10.35
N VAL A 28 5.88 3.86 11.43
CA VAL A 28 4.83 3.96 12.45
C VAL A 28 3.60 4.66 11.87
N VAL A 29 3.79 5.72 11.09
CA VAL A 29 2.69 6.41 10.39
C VAL A 29 1.97 5.48 9.41
N ASN A 30 2.70 4.66 8.65
CA ASN A 30 2.08 3.71 7.74
C ASN A 30 1.24 2.67 8.48
N VAL A 31 1.74 2.15 9.60
CA VAL A 31 0.99 1.20 10.46
C VAL A 31 -0.21 1.89 11.09
N PHE A 32 -0.08 3.14 11.53
CA PHE A 32 -1.18 3.92 12.06
C PHE A 32 -2.30 4.04 11.03
N PHE A 33 -2.01 4.48 9.80
CA PHE A 33 -3.03 4.59 8.76
C PHE A 33 -3.56 3.24 8.25
N GLU A 34 -2.81 2.15 8.42
CA GLU A 34 -3.32 0.80 8.15
C GLU A 34 -4.51 0.46 9.07
N LEU A 35 -4.53 0.96 10.31
CA LEU A 35 -5.67 0.80 11.23
C LEU A 35 -6.93 1.57 10.79
N GLY A 36 -6.79 2.54 9.88
CA GLY A 36 -7.89 3.31 9.32
C GLY A 36 -8.41 2.75 7.99
N ARG A 37 -7.85 1.64 7.51
CA ARG A 37 -8.33 1.07 6.25
C ARG A 37 -9.76 0.56 6.39
N ASP A 38 -10.54 0.84 5.35
CA ASP A 38 -11.83 0.21 5.18
C ASP A 38 -11.61 -1.28 4.90
N THR A 39 -11.95 -2.10 5.89
CA THR A 39 -12.16 -3.52 5.67
C THR A 39 -13.63 -3.67 5.35
N ALA A 40 -13.99 -4.15 4.16
CA ALA A 40 -15.36 -4.24 3.65
C ALA A 40 -16.31 -5.20 4.44
N ARG A 41 -16.07 -5.37 5.74
CA ARG A 41 -16.83 -6.17 6.69
C ARG A 41 -17.66 -5.21 7.52
N ASN A 42 -18.96 -5.46 7.62
CA ASN A 42 -19.80 -4.77 8.59
C ASN A 42 -19.50 -5.38 9.96
N SER A 43 -18.84 -4.64 10.84
CA SER A 43 -18.53 -5.11 12.18
C SER A 43 -19.69 -4.81 13.13
N GLU A 44 -20.58 -5.78 13.30
CA GLU A 44 -21.74 -5.67 14.20
C GLU A 44 -21.34 -5.63 15.69
N ASP A 45 -20.12 -6.08 16.02
CA ASP A 45 -19.62 -6.22 17.40
C ASP A 45 -18.92 -4.95 17.95
N GLY A 46 -18.89 -3.86 17.19
CA GLY A 46 -18.23 -2.61 17.60
C GLY A 46 -16.68 -2.65 17.60
N ILE A 47 -16.10 -3.76 17.13
CA ILE A 47 -14.65 -3.96 16.97
C ILE A 47 -14.28 -4.21 15.50
N GLU A 48 -13.09 -3.76 15.11
CA GLU A 48 -12.49 -4.06 13.82
C GLU A 48 -11.31 -5.03 13.97
N VAL A 49 -11.17 -5.94 13.01
CA VAL A 49 -10.19 -7.03 13.06
C VAL A 49 -9.30 -7.01 11.82
N PHE A 50 -8.03 -6.70 12.02
CA PHE A 50 -7.01 -6.67 10.99
C PHE A 50 -6.14 -7.93 11.05
N ARG A 51 -5.90 -8.57 9.91
CA ARG A 51 -4.93 -9.67 9.82
C ARG A 51 -3.51 -9.10 9.85
N LEU A 52 -2.68 -9.56 10.77
CA LEU A 52 -1.28 -9.09 10.87
C LEU A 52 -0.50 -9.36 9.58
N ALA A 53 -0.80 -10.46 8.89
CA ALA A 53 -0.20 -10.79 7.59
C ALA A 53 -0.56 -9.78 6.48
N ASP A 54 -1.79 -9.25 6.50
CA ASP A 54 -2.22 -8.24 5.53
C ASP A 54 -1.62 -6.87 5.87
N MET A 55 -1.61 -6.50 7.16
CA MET A 55 -0.94 -5.29 7.63
C MET A 55 0.55 -5.29 7.25
N LEU A 56 1.27 -6.40 7.44
CA LEU A 56 2.66 -6.56 7.00
C LEU A 56 2.82 -6.32 5.49
N ARG A 57 1.93 -6.90 4.69
CA ARG A 57 1.96 -6.77 3.24
C ARG A 57 1.72 -5.33 2.79
N HIS A 58 0.76 -4.65 3.39
CA HIS A 58 0.39 -3.28 3.02
C HIS A 58 1.42 -2.25 3.48
N THR A 59 1.95 -2.41 4.69
CA THR A 59 2.97 -1.52 5.27
C THR A 59 4.37 -1.79 4.73
N ARG A 60 4.57 -2.93 4.04
CA ARG A 60 5.86 -3.41 3.50
C ARG A 60 6.93 -3.55 4.58
N LEU A 61 6.51 -3.80 5.83
CA LEU A 61 7.43 -4.12 6.90
C LEU A 61 8.02 -5.51 6.65
N PRO A 62 9.30 -5.71 6.97
CA PRO A 62 10.03 -6.93 6.62
C PRO A 62 9.65 -8.13 7.49
N ASP A 63 9.12 -7.92 8.70
CA ASP A 63 8.76 -8.97 9.64
C ASP A 63 7.73 -8.49 10.67
N LEU A 64 7.14 -9.47 11.37
CA LEU A 64 6.11 -9.25 12.38
C LEU A 64 6.63 -8.47 13.60
N GLU A 65 7.90 -8.67 13.97
CA GLU A 65 8.52 -7.99 15.11
C GLU A 65 8.50 -6.48 14.92
N ARG A 66 8.87 -5.99 13.73
CA ARG A 66 8.81 -4.57 13.41
C ARG A 66 7.38 -4.02 13.33
N LEU A 67 6.42 -4.82 12.88
CA LEU A 67 5.00 -4.42 12.93
C LEU A 67 4.53 -4.23 14.36
N VAL A 68 4.83 -5.19 15.24
CA VAL A 68 4.48 -5.12 16.66
C VAL A 68 5.17 -3.93 17.34
N ALA A 69 6.45 -3.67 17.02
CA ALA A 69 7.16 -2.51 17.54
C ALA A 69 6.51 -1.19 17.11
N CYS A 70 6.07 -1.08 15.85
CA CYS A 70 5.33 0.11 15.38
C CYS A 70 3.99 0.27 16.12
N LEU A 71 3.24 -0.81 16.29
CA LEU A 71 1.99 -0.81 17.05
C LEU A 71 2.22 -0.36 18.50
N GLN A 72 3.26 -0.87 19.16
CA GLN A 72 3.62 -0.44 20.53
C GLN A 72 3.95 1.06 20.62
N VAL A 73 4.63 1.64 19.62
CA VAL A 73 4.87 3.09 19.59
C VAL A 73 3.56 3.87 19.51
N ILE A 74 2.59 3.37 18.74
CA ILE A 74 1.25 3.98 18.62
C ILE A 74 0.49 3.88 19.95
N ASP A 75 0.50 2.70 20.60
CA ASP A 75 -0.16 2.49 21.90
C ASP A 75 0.42 3.39 22.98
N ASN A 76 1.75 3.48 23.05
CA ASN A 76 2.44 4.36 23.99
C ASN A 76 2.08 5.84 23.78
N ALA A 77 1.90 6.27 22.52
CA ALA A 77 1.45 7.63 22.22
C ALA A 77 0.01 7.86 22.68
N PHE A 78 -0.85 6.85 22.56
CA PHE A 78 -2.21 6.89 23.08
C PHE A 78 -2.25 6.97 24.62
N HIS A 79 -1.47 6.16 25.32
CA HIS A 79 -1.36 6.23 26.79
C HIS A 79 -0.86 7.58 27.28
N GLN A 80 0.11 8.18 26.60
CA GLN A 80 0.60 9.53 26.94
C GLN A 80 -0.48 10.62 26.83
N ILE A 81 -1.49 10.43 25.97
CA ILE A 81 -2.59 11.38 25.81
C ILE A 81 -3.63 11.19 26.92
N ARG A 82 -3.94 9.94 27.29
CA ARG A 82 -4.97 9.63 28.30
C ARG A 82 -4.49 9.73 29.73
N ASN A 83 -3.19 9.51 29.98
CA ASN A 83 -2.63 9.40 31.32
C ASN A 83 -3.32 8.31 32.16
N GLU A 84 -3.74 7.22 31.50
CA GLU A 84 -4.38 6.03 32.08
C GLU A 84 -3.63 4.78 31.55
N ASP A 85 -3.25 3.87 32.44
CA ASP A 85 -2.37 2.73 32.11
C ASP A 85 -3.12 1.42 31.80
N ASP A 86 -4.44 1.36 32.01
CA ASP A 86 -5.24 0.11 31.94
C ASP A 86 -6.09 -0.03 30.66
N GLU A 87 -5.97 0.94 29.74
CA GLU A 87 -6.71 0.97 28.47
C GLU A 87 -5.76 0.75 27.30
N ALA A 88 -6.02 -0.20 26.41
CA ALA A 88 -5.22 -0.43 25.22
C ALA A 88 -5.92 0.11 23.96
N LEU A 89 -5.15 0.67 23.03
CA LEU A 89 -5.67 1.09 21.72
C LEU A 89 -5.98 -0.12 20.82
N PHE A 90 -5.21 -1.20 20.97
CA PHE A 90 -5.41 -2.47 20.26
C PHE A 90 -5.13 -3.69 21.14
N ILE A 91 -5.66 -4.83 20.73
CA ILE A 91 -5.32 -6.15 21.29
C ILE A 91 -4.73 -7.02 20.18
N LEU A 92 -3.62 -7.70 20.47
CA LEU A 92 -3.07 -8.74 19.59
C LEU A 92 -3.62 -10.10 19.98
N ASP A 93 -4.32 -10.74 19.05
CA ASP A 93 -4.84 -12.09 19.23
C ASP A 93 -3.79 -13.14 18.77
N PRO A 94 -3.57 -14.23 19.53
CA PRO A 94 -2.62 -15.28 19.18
C PRO A 94 -2.84 -15.94 17.81
N ARG A 95 -4.04 -15.82 17.22
CA ARG A 95 -4.36 -16.33 15.88
C ARG A 95 -3.88 -15.40 14.76
N GLY A 96 -3.20 -14.29 15.10
CA GLY A 96 -2.57 -13.38 14.14
C GLY A 96 -3.45 -12.20 13.75
N TYR A 97 -4.23 -11.66 14.69
CA TYR A 97 -5.08 -10.49 14.46
C TYR A 97 -4.68 -9.30 15.34
N CYS A 98 -4.83 -8.10 14.79
CA CYS A 98 -4.87 -6.85 15.55
C CYS A 98 -6.32 -6.40 15.63
N ILE A 99 -6.83 -6.23 16.86
CA ILE A 99 -8.22 -5.87 17.13
C ILE A 99 -8.24 -4.45 17.68
N VAL A 100 -9.08 -3.59 17.11
CA VAL A 100 -9.32 -2.20 17.58
C VAL A 100 -10.83 -1.97 17.68
N THR A 101 -11.26 -0.86 18.27
CA THR A 101 -12.68 -0.47 18.18
C THR A 101 -13.00 0.10 16.79
N VAL A 102 -14.25 -0.02 16.34
CA VAL A 102 -14.73 0.65 15.11
C VAL A 102 -14.49 2.17 15.20
N THR A 103 -14.69 2.77 16.38
CA THR A 103 -14.43 4.18 16.61
C THR A 103 -12.97 4.55 16.37
N THR A 104 -12.02 3.71 16.82
CA THR A 104 -10.58 3.91 16.55
C THR A 104 -10.30 3.88 15.04
N GLN A 105 -10.82 2.88 14.32
CA GLN A 105 -10.64 2.77 12.86
C GLN A 105 -11.16 4.03 12.13
N GLN A 106 -12.37 4.49 12.48
CA GLN A 106 -12.99 5.66 11.87
C GLN A 106 -12.22 6.94 12.19
N SER A 107 -11.74 7.09 13.41
CA SER A 107 -10.93 8.24 13.83
C SER A 107 -9.61 8.32 13.05
N VAL A 108 -8.94 7.19 12.85
CA VAL A 108 -7.71 7.12 12.03
C VAL A 108 -8.01 7.47 10.57
N LEU A 109 -9.10 6.95 10.01
CA LEU A 109 -9.52 7.28 8.64
C LEU A 109 -9.83 8.77 8.48
N ALA A 110 -10.44 9.40 9.49
CA ALA A 110 -10.71 10.83 9.51
C ALA A 110 -9.42 11.66 9.46
N VAL A 111 -8.39 11.27 10.24
CA VAL A 111 -7.06 11.90 10.20
C VAL A 111 -6.43 11.79 8.81
N TRP A 112 -6.46 10.60 8.20
CA TRP A 112 -5.96 10.42 6.83
C TRP A 112 -6.66 11.35 5.83
N THR A 113 -7.99 11.39 5.89
CA THR A 113 -8.81 12.22 5.00
C THR A 113 -8.48 13.71 5.16
N GLN A 114 -8.31 14.17 6.40
CA GLN A 114 -7.91 15.55 6.71
C GLN A 114 -6.51 15.87 6.16
N GLU A 115 -5.54 14.97 6.32
CA GLU A 115 -4.16 15.18 5.85
C GLU A 115 -4.04 15.19 4.33
N ILE A 116 -4.80 14.36 3.63
CA ILE A 116 -4.87 14.41 2.16
C ILE A 116 -5.54 15.69 1.68
N ALA A 117 -6.66 16.09 2.31
CA ALA A 117 -7.33 17.33 1.98
C ALA A 117 -6.40 18.54 2.17
N ALA A 118 -5.66 18.62 3.30
CA ALA A 118 -4.72 19.69 3.57
C ALA A 118 -3.61 19.82 2.51
N LYS A 119 -3.12 18.70 1.96
CA LYS A 119 -2.09 18.68 0.91
C LYS A 119 -2.61 19.12 -0.46
N GLN A 120 -3.89 18.93 -0.74
CA GLN A 120 -4.50 19.38 -1.99
C GLN A 120 -4.55 20.91 -2.10
N PHE A 121 -4.72 21.62 -1.00
CA PHE A 121 -4.74 23.09 -0.99
C PHE A 121 -3.35 23.73 -1.16
N VAL A 122 -2.29 23.09 -0.65
CA VAL A 122 -0.91 23.61 -0.81
C VAL A 122 -0.40 23.51 -2.25
N THR A 123 -0.94 22.59 -3.05
CA THR A 123 -0.57 22.44 -4.47
C THR A 123 -1.32 23.42 -5.39
N GLY A 124 -2.41 24.04 -4.92
CA GLY A 124 -3.27 24.95 -5.70
C GLY A 124 -2.78 26.39 -5.80
N ASP A 125 -1.96 26.87 -4.86
CA ASP A 125 -1.52 28.27 -4.80
C ASP A 125 -0.18 28.54 -5.53
N ALA A 126 0.52 27.51 -6.01
CA ALA A 126 1.79 27.67 -6.73
C ALA A 126 1.63 27.88 -8.26
N ALA A 127 0.39 28.03 -8.76
CA ALA A 127 0.10 28.15 -10.19
C ALA A 127 -0.49 29.53 -10.59
N ALA A 128 -0.31 30.56 -9.76
CA ALA A 128 -0.71 31.92 -10.07
C ALA A 128 0.46 32.90 -9.87
N ASP A 129 1.53 32.70 -10.64
CA ASP A 129 2.40 33.77 -11.17
C ASP A 129 3.63 33.16 -11.83
N THR A 130 3.53 32.83 -13.11
CA THR A 130 4.60 33.00 -14.12
C THR A 130 3.97 32.76 -15.49
N SER A 131 3.43 33.81 -16.08
CA SER A 131 3.25 33.87 -17.54
C SER A 131 4.64 33.95 -18.17
N ALA A 132 5.25 32.80 -18.45
CA ALA A 132 6.36 32.70 -19.38
C ALA A 132 6.20 31.42 -20.20
N ASP A 133 5.94 31.64 -21.48
CA ASP A 133 5.92 30.71 -22.59
C ASP A 133 7.04 29.66 -22.52
N LEU A 134 6.70 28.46 -22.07
CA LEU A 134 7.49 27.24 -22.26
C LEU A 134 6.54 26.07 -22.49
N SER A 135 6.43 25.63 -23.76
CA SER A 135 5.78 24.38 -24.15
C SER A 135 6.36 23.18 -23.36
N PRO A 136 5.55 22.40 -22.64
CA PRO A 136 5.98 21.12 -22.13
C PRO A 136 5.71 20.04 -23.21
N ALA A 137 6.72 19.69 -23.98
CA ALA A 137 6.75 18.40 -24.66
C ALA A 137 6.97 17.30 -23.60
N GLY A 138 5.87 16.80 -23.03
CA GLY A 138 5.81 15.62 -22.15
C GLY A 138 4.71 14.66 -22.62
N PRO A 139 4.88 13.32 -22.46
CA PRO A 139 4.26 12.32 -23.32
C PRO A 139 2.79 11.99 -23.04
N PHE A 140 2.12 12.70 -22.13
CA PHE A 140 0.76 12.38 -21.73
C PHE A 140 -0.20 13.40 -22.30
N SER A 141 -0.67 13.12 -23.52
CA SER A 141 -1.80 13.83 -24.11
C SER A 141 -3.10 13.31 -23.50
N ILE A 142 -3.91 14.20 -22.90
CA ILE A 142 -5.26 13.90 -22.41
C ILE A 142 -6.30 13.80 -23.54
N SER A 143 -5.88 14.07 -24.78
CA SER A 143 -6.72 13.84 -25.95
C SER A 143 -6.78 12.33 -26.18
N GLY A 144 -7.98 11.75 -26.17
CA GLY A 144 -8.26 10.31 -26.30
C GLY A 144 -7.88 9.67 -27.65
N THR A 145 -6.86 10.20 -28.31
CA THR A 145 -6.32 9.74 -29.58
C THR A 145 -5.12 8.84 -29.28
N VAL A 146 -5.36 7.54 -29.32
CA VAL A 146 -4.32 6.53 -29.12
C VAL A 146 -3.32 6.59 -30.30
N PRO A 147 -1.99 6.63 -30.05
CA PRO A 147 -0.99 6.61 -31.12
C PRO A 147 -1.14 5.35 -31.99
N GLN A 148 -0.94 5.48 -33.31
CA GLN A 148 -1.05 4.36 -34.26
C GLN A 148 -0.09 3.19 -33.96
N THR A 149 0.94 3.41 -33.16
CA THR A 149 1.91 2.38 -32.73
C THR A 149 1.47 1.63 -31.46
N SER A 150 0.25 1.83 -30.97
CA SER A 150 -0.21 1.19 -29.74
C SER A 150 -0.54 -0.28 -29.94
N ILE A 151 0.03 -1.13 -29.09
CA ILE A 151 -0.24 -2.57 -29.10
C ILE A 151 -1.57 -2.85 -28.38
N HIS A 152 -2.57 -3.33 -29.12
CA HIS A 152 -3.85 -3.76 -28.56
C HIS A 152 -3.70 -5.14 -27.90
N LEU A 153 -3.85 -5.18 -26.58
CA LEU A 153 -3.66 -6.38 -25.74
C LEU A 153 -4.80 -7.43 -25.86
N GLY A 154 -5.38 -7.59 -27.05
CA GLY A 154 -6.56 -8.43 -27.30
C GLY A 154 -6.56 -9.18 -28.64
N LYS A 155 -5.43 -9.22 -29.38
CA LYS A 155 -5.28 -10.10 -30.55
C LYS A 155 -4.23 -11.16 -30.27
N PRO A 156 -4.44 -12.42 -30.70
CA PRO A 156 -3.47 -13.49 -30.50
C PRO A 156 -2.17 -13.14 -31.21
N PHE A 157 -1.06 -13.33 -30.49
CA PHE A 157 0.29 -13.08 -30.97
C PHE A 157 0.53 -13.88 -32.25
N SER A 158 0.66 -13.21 -33.40
CA SER A 158 1.13 -13.85 -34.63
C SER A 158 2.65 -13.75 -34.68
N VAL A 159 3.32 -14.89 -34.50
CA VAL A 159 4.76 -15.03 -34.72
C VAL A 159 5.03 -14.87 -36.21
N PRO A 160 5.90 -13.94 -36.65
CA PRO A 160 6.32 -13.89 -38.05
C PRO A 160 7.17 -15.13 -38.36
N ALA A 161 6.83 -15.83 -39.44
CA ALA A 161 7.57 -16.98 -39.93
C ALA A 161 9.02 -16.59 -40.27
N SER A 162 9.97 -17.39 -39.77
CA SER A 162 11.40 -17.26 -40.07
C SER A 162 11.67 -17.23 -41.58
N PRO A 163 12.68 -16.47 -42.04
CA PRO A 163 12.97 -16.36 -43.46
C PRO A 163 13.47 -17.71 -44.00
N LYS A 164 12.83 -18.16 -45.07
CA LYS A 164 13.20 -19.35 -45.83
C LYS A 164 14.51 -19.07 -46.58
N VAL A 165 15.61 -19.63 -46.10
CA VAL A 165 16.87 -19.65 -46.87
C VAL A 165 16.72 -20.66 -48.01
N ALA A 166 16.69 -20.15 -49.24
CA ALA A 166 16.63 -20.95 -50.45
C ALA A 166 18.05 -21.38 -50.87
N GLY A 167 18.32 -22.68 -50.72
CA GLY A 167 18.91 -23.58 -51.73
C GLY A 167 20.29 -23.29 -52.34
N ALA A 168 21.19 -24.27 -52.20
CA ALA A 168 22.01 -24.76 -53.30
C ALA A 168 22.32 -26.24 -53.10
N ALA A 169 22.02 -27.05 -54.12
CA ALA A 169 22.21 -28.49 -54.19
C ALA A 169 23.65 -28.88 -54.60
N SER A 170 24.13 -30.06 -54.20
CA SER A 170 24.41 -31.17 -55.14
C SER A 170 25.39 -32.23 -54.57
N ALA A 171 24.89 -33.47 -54.52
CA ALA A 171 25.50 -34.75 -54.91
C ALA A 171 26.79 -35.32 -54.27
N ALA A 172 26.61 -36.56 -53.76
CA ALA A 172 27.28 -37.81 -54.20
C ALA A 172 28.22 -38.56 -53.21
N ALA A 173 27.90 -39.87 -53.12
CA ALA A 173 28.78 -41.04 -53.02
C ALA A 173 29.05 -41.71 -51.66
N SER A 174 28.60 -42.97 -51.62
CA SER A 174 28.97 -44.15 -50.82
C SER A 174 30.42 -44.26 -50.31
N VAL A 175 30.63 -44.93 -49.17
CA VAL A 175 31.25 -46.28 -49.04
C VAL A 175 31.67 -46.63 -47.58
N ALA A 176 31.46 -47.91 -47.19
CA ALA A 176 32.09 -48.73 -46.13
C ALA A 176 31.99 -48.26 -44.65
N GLY A 177 31.76 -49.10 -43.64
CA GLY A 177 31.99 -50.54 -43.52
C GLY A 177 33.13 -50.81 -42.50
N GLN A 178 32.76 -51.44 -41.38
CA GLN A 178 33.57 -52.31 -40.51
C GLN A 178 34.32 -51.70 -39.30
N GLU A 179 33.69 -51.85 -38.13
CA GLU A 179 34.34 -51.79 -36.81
C GLU A 179 35.05 -53.12 -36.50
N SER A 180 36.14 -53.02 -35.73
CA SER A 180 36.97 -54.13 -35.24
C SER A 180 36.42 -54.75 -33.95
#